data_AF-A0A5D0IMK9-F1
#
_entry.id   AF-A0A5D0IMK9-F1
#
_cell.length_a   1.000
_cell.length_b   1.000
_cell.length_c   1.000
_cell.angle_alpha   90.00
_cell.angle_beta   90.00
_cell.angle_gamma   90.00
#
_symmetry.space_group_name_H-M   'P 1'
#
loop_
_entity.id
_entity.type
_entity.pdbx_description
1 polymer ?
#
loop_
_entity_poly.entity_id
_entity_poly.type
_entity_poly.pdbx_seq_one_letter_code
_entity_poly.pdbx_strand_id
1 'polypeptide(L)'
;MRRLEESSGYSKFEKEDAYFRAKQRVKELKGFYGHAFWYVLVNIFIIVMIGVNSNWNIWHFGTLATPLFWGIGLAFHAIGVFGKHLFFSKSWEERKIRQFMDQEED
;
A
#
# COMPACT_ATOMS: atom_id res chain seq x y z
N MET A 1 19.70 -15.73 -35.63
CA MET A 1 20.34 -16.09 -34.34
C MET A 1 20.43 -14.89 -33.39
N ARG A 2 21.22 -13.83 -33.67
CA ARG A 2 21.38 -12.65 -32.78
C ARG A 2 20.07 -11.95 -32.33
N ARG A 3 19.11 -11.77 -33.24
CA ARG A 3 17.78 -11.17 -32.94
C ARG A 3 16.92 -12.00 -31.97
N LEU A 4 17.08 -13.33 -31.98
CA LEU A 4 16.34 -14.22 -31.08
C LEU A 4 16.94 -14.23 -29.68
N GLU A 5 18.26 -14.07 -29.55
CA GLU A 5 18.93 -13.90 -28.26
C GLU A 5 18.61 -12.55 -27.62
N GLU A 6 18.55 -11.46 -28.40
CA GLU A 6 18.08 -10.15 -27.92
C GLU A 6 16.62 -10.20 -27.47
N SER A 7 15.72 -10.81 -28.27
CA SER A 7 14.30 -10.97 -27.90
C SER A 7 14.10 -11.86 -26.67
N SER A 8 14.88 -12.96 -26.55
CA SER A 8 14.89 -13.84 -25.39
C SER A 8 15.40 -13.12 -24.13
N GLY A 9 16.50 -12.37 -24.26
CA GLY A 9 17.05 -11.54 -23.19
C GLY A 9 16.04 -10.50 -22.71
N TYR A 10 15.42 -9.77 -23.63
CA TYR A 10 14.41 -8.75 -23.32
C TYR A 10 13.21 -9.33 -22.56
N SER A 11 12.63 -10.45 -23.03
CA SER A 11 11.52 -11.12 -22.34
C SER A 11 11.89 -11.60 -20.94
N LYS A 12 13.13 -12.06 -20.77
CA LYS A 12 13.63 -12.50 -19.46
C LYS A 12 13.78 -11.32 -18.49
N PHE A 13 14.33 -10.20 -18.95
CA PHE A 13 14.44 -8.96 -18.18
C PHE A 13 13.06 -8.41 -17.77
N GLU A 14 12.09 -8.34 -18.69
CA GLU A 14 10.72 -7.90 -18.36
C GLU A 14 10.05 -8.77 -17.30
N LYS A 15 10.24 -10.09 -17.37
CA LYS A 15 9.70 -11.05 -16.39
C LYS A 15 10.36 -10.89 -15.03
N GLU A 16 11.67 -10.67 -15.00
CA GLU A 16 12.44 -10.49 -13.77
C GLU A 16 12.07 -9.16 -13.07
N ASP A 17 11.89 -8.09 -13.84
CA ASP A 17 11.38 -6.80 -13.38
C ASP A 17 9.94 -6.89 -12.86
N ALA A 18 9.06 -7.56 -13.59
CA ALA A 18 7.68 -7.77 -13.16
C ALA A 18 7.61 -8.57 -11.85
N TYR A 19 8.45 -9.59 -11.72
CA TYR A 19 8.57 -10.38 -10.51
C TYR A 19 9.09 -9.55 -9.33
N PHE A 20 10.11 -8.71 -9.53
CA PHE A 20 10.64 -7.83 -8.48
C PHE A 20 9.58 -6.84 -7.98
N ARG A 21 8.85 -6.20 -8.91
CA ARG A 21 7.73 -5.30 -8.58
C ARG A 21 6.66 -6.04 -7.78
N ALA A 22 6.23 -7.22 -8.22
CA ALA A 22 5.22 -8.02 -7.51
C ALA A 22 5.69 -8.41 -6.10
N LYS A 23 6.96 -8.82 -5.94
CA LYS A 23 7.55 -9.18 -4.65
C LYS A 23 7.60 -8.00 -3.68
N GLN A 24 8.01 -6.82 -4.16
CA GLN A 24 8.01 -5.61 -3.35
C GLN A 24 6.60 -5.25 -2.89
N ARG A 25 5.60 -5.37 -3.76
CA ARG A 25 4.19 -5.16 -3.39
C ARG A 25 3.71 -6.08 -2.29
N VAL A 26 4.00 -7.37 -2.39
CA VAL A 26 3.62 -8.34 -1.35
C VAL A 26 4.28 -8.00 -0.01
N LYS A 27 5.53 -7.52 -0.03
CA LYS A 27 6.24 -7.07 1.18
C LYS A 27 5.56 -5.85 1.82
N GLU A 28 5.20 -4.85 1.01
CA GLU A 28 4.47 -3.65 1.46
C GLU A 28 3.09 -4.01 2.03
N LEU A 29 2.33 -4.87 1.34
CA LEU A 29 1.03 -5.37 1.84
C LEU A 29 1.18 -6.08 3.18
N LYS A 30 2.13 -7.03 3.30
CA LYS A 30 2.36 -7.75 4.56
C LYS A 30 2.71 -6.80 5.71
N GLY A 31 3.52 -5.77 5.44
CA GLY A 31 3.86 -4.74 6.42
C GLY A 31 2.62 -3.96 6.87
N PHE A 32 1.78 -3.54 5.93
CA PHE A 32 0.54 -2.84 6.22
C PHE A 32 -0.45 -3.70 7.03
N TYR A 33 -0.71 -4.94 6.60
CA TYR A 33 -1.63 -5.84 7.31
C TYR A 33 -1.15 -6.17 8.72
N GLY A 34 0.17 -6.34 8.91
CA GLY A 34 0.74 -6.53 10.24
C GLY A 34 0.51 -5.32 11.14
N HIS A 35 0.73 -4.11 10.62
CA HIS A 35 0.51 -2.87 11.36
C HIS A 35 -0.98 -2.64 11.66
N ALA A 36 -1.86 -2.86 10.68
CA ALA A 36 -3.31 -2.76 10.83
C ALA A 36 -3.85 -3.76 11.85
N PHE A 37 -3.36 -5.01 11.82
CA PHE A 37 -3.75 -6.05 12.77
C PHE A 37 -3.42 -5.65 14.20
N TRP A 38 -2.18 -5.24 14.47
CA TRP A 38 -1.78 -4.79 15.81
C TRP A 38 -2.52 -3.53 16.24
N TYR A 39 -2.74 -2.58 15.32
CA TYR A 39 -3.56 -1.40 15.59
C TYR A 39 -4.95 -1.80 16.08
N VAL A 40 -5.67 -2.69 15.38
CA VAL A 40 -7.02 -3.12 15.79
C VAL A 40 -6.98 -3.86 17.13
N LEU A 41 -6.05 -4.81 17.28
CA LEU A 41 -5.97 -5.66 18.47
C LEU A 41 -5.67 -4.84 19.74
N VAL A 42 -4.69 -3.94 19.68
CA VAL A 42 -4.30 -3.10 20.82
C VAL A 42 -5.42 -2.10 21.17
N ASN A 43 -6.05 -1.48 20.17
CA ASN A 43 -7.14 -0.53 20.44
C ASN A 43 -8.37 -1.22 21.04
N ILE A 44 -8.74 -2.42 20.58
CA ILE A 44 -9.81 -3.21 21.22
C ILE A 44 -9.45 -3.52 22.67
N PHE A 45 -8.22 -3.96 22.93
CA PHE A 45 -7.75 -4.25 24.29
C PHE A 45 -7.85 -3.03 25.21
N ILE A 46 -7.41 -1.85 24.74
CA ILE A 46 -7.50 -0.59 25.49
C ILE A 46 -8.95 -0.21 25.78
N ILE A 47 -9.83 -0.26 24.77
CA ILE A 47 -11.25 0.09 24.93
C ILE A 47 -11.94 -0.83 25.92
N VAL A 48 -11.68 -2.14 25.85
CA VAL A 48 -12.25 -3.12 26.79
C VAL A 48 -11.75 -2.88 28.21
N MET A 49 -10.43 -2.68 28.40
CA MET A 49 -9.85 -2.41 29.72
C MET A 49 -10.43 -1.14 30.35
N ILE A 50 -10.55 -0.06 29.58
CA ILE A 50 -11.13 1.20 30.07
C ILE A 50 -12.63 1.05 30.32
N GLY A 51 -13.36 0.38 29.42
CA GLY A 51 -14.79 0.13 29.58
C GLY A 51 -15.11 -0.65 30.86
N VAL A 52 -14.34 -1.69 31.17
CA VAL A 52 -14.53 -2.48 32.40
C VAL A 52 -14.20 -1.66 33.65
N ASN A 53 -13.15 -0.84 33.64
CA ASN A 53 -12.73 -0.05 34.80
C ASN A 53 -13.57 1.22 35.03
N SER A 54 -14.19 1.78 33.99
CA SER A 54 -14.93 3.05 34.03
C SER A 54 -16.44 2.88 33.87
N ASN A 55 -16.98 1.68 34.15
CA ASN A 55 -18.41 1.39 34.01
C ASN A 55 -18.97 1.74 32.61
N TRP A 56 -18.19 1.42 31.58
CA TRP A 56 -18.41 1.71 30.15
C TRP A 56 -18.37 3.19 29.74
N ASN A 57 -17.80 4.06 30.58
CA ASN A 57 -17.48 5.44 30.17
C ASN A 57 -16.21 5.49 29.31
N ILE A 58 -16.35 5.19 28.02
CA ILE A 58 -15.28 5.18 27.02
C ILE A 58 -15.15 6.50 26.24
N TRP A 59 -15.96 7.51 26.58
CA TRP A 59 -16.02 8.80 25.87
C TRP A 59 -14.93 9.79 26.30
N HIS A 60 -13.95 9.34 27.08
CA HIS A 60 -12.81 10.17 27.45
C HIS A 60 -11.94 10.45 26.23
N PHE A 61 -11.60 11.73 26.04
CA PHE A 61 -10.73 12.18 24.96
C PHE A 61 -9.41 11.39 24.92
N GLY A 62 -8.84 11.03 26.07
CA GLY A 62 -7.63 10.20 26.13
C GLY A 62 -7.79 8.81 25.51
N THR A 63 -8.96 8.19 25.65
CA THR A 63 -9.27 6.86 25.09
C THR A 63 -9.42 6.89 23.58
N LEU A 64 -9.93 8.00 23.04
CA LEU A 64 -10.18 8.18 21.61
C LEU A 64 -9.00 8.84 20.89
N ALA A 65 -8.19 9.64 21.57
CA ALA A 65 -7.03 10.30 20.99
C ALA A 65 -6.01 9.29 20.47
N THR A 66 -5.74 8.22 21.22
CA THR A 66 -4.78 7.18 20.81
C THR A 66 -5.14 6.52 19.47
N PRO A 67 -6.35 5.94 19.28
CA PRO A 67 -6.75 5.42 17.98
C PRO A 67 -6.80 6.50 16.91
N LEU A 68 -7.20 7.74 17.22
CA LEU A 68 -7.26 8.81 16.23
C LEU A 68 -5.86 9.16 15.67
N PHE A 69 -4.87 9.44 16.54
CA PHE A 69 -3.53 9.80 16.08
C PHE A 69 -2.81 8.63 15.39
N TRP A 70 -2.92 7.42 15.93
CA TRP A 70 -2.36 6.23 15.26
C TRP A 70 -3.09 5.89 13.96
N GLY A 71 -4.40 6.13 13.92
CA GLY A 71 -5.23 5.94 12.73
C GLY A 71 -4.82 6.83 11.57
N ILE A 72 -4.37 8.06 11.84
CA ILE A 72 -3.80 8.95 10.82
C ILE A 72 -2.52 8.33 10.21
N GLY A 73 -1.62 7.80 11.04
CA GLY A 73 -0.42 7.10 10.57
C GLY A 73 -0.76 5.87 9.73
N LEU A 74 -1.75 5.07 10.17
CA LEU A 74 -2.26 3.92 9.42
C LEU A 74 -2.87 4.35 8.07
N ALA A 75 -3.60 5.47 8.03
CA ALA A 75 -4.16 6.00 6.80
C ALA A 75 -3.07 6.43 5.80
N PHE A 76 -2.02 7.12 6.25
CA PHE A 76 -0.89 7.45 5.38
C PHE A 76 -0.16 6.20 4.86
N HIS A 77 0.01 5.18 5.70
CA HIS A 77 0.58 3.90 5.26
C HIS A 77 -0.32 3.22 4.21
N ALA A 78 -1.64 3.24 4.42
CA ALA A 78 -2.61 2.73 3.44
C ALA A 78 -2.50 3.48 2.10
N ILE A 79 -2.38 4.81 2.12
CA ILE A 79 -2.16 5.61 0.91
C ILE A 79 -0.83 5.26 0.24
N GLY A 80 0.25 5.02 1.00
CA GLY A 80 1.53 4.59 0.42
C GLY A 80 1.45 3.22 -0.29
N VAL A 81 0.73 2.27 0.32
CA VAL A 81 0.61 0.89 -0.18
C VAL A 81 -0.39 0.79 -1.34
N PHE A 82 -1.59 1.34 -1.16
CA PHE A 82 -2.70 1.25 -2.12
C PHE A 82 -2.80 2.44 -3.07
N GLY A 83 -2.30 3.61 -2.70
CA GLY A 83 -2.46 4.85 -3.47
C GLY A 83 -1.85 4.79 -4.86
N LYS A 84 -0.73 4.06 -5.05
CA LYS A 84 -0.20 3.80 -6.39
C LYS A 84 -1.19 3.07 -7.30
N HIS A 85 -2.08 2.23 -6.78
CA HIS A 85 -3.08 1.51 -7.59
C HIS A 85 -4.40 2.29 -7.69
N LEU A 86 -4.76 3.07 -6.67
CA LEU A 86 -6.00 3.85 -6.64
C LEU A 86 -5.91 5.15 -7.44
N PHE A 87 -4.77 5.86 -7.38
CA PHE A 87 -4.57 7.14 -8.07
C PHE A 87 -3.85 7.00 -9.42
N PHE A 88 -2.89 6.08 -9.54
CA PHE A 88 -2.10 5.84 -10.75
C PHE A 88 -2.43 4.47 -11.35
N SER A 89 -3.68 4.29 -11.78
CA SER A 89 -4.10 3.06 -12.49
C SER A 89 -3.22 2.81 -13.72
N LYS A 90 -3.04 1.54 -14.10
CA LYS A 90 -2.35 1.14 -15.34
C LYS A 90 -2.86 1.91 -16.57
N SER A 91 -4.13 2.28 -16.60
CA SER A 91 -4.70 3.08 -17.69
C SER A 91 -4.17 4.52 -17.76
N TRP A 92 -3.78 5.10 -16.62
CA TRP A 92 -3.09 6.39 -16.58
C TRP A 92 -1.65 6.25 -17.09
N GLU A 93 -0.93 5.20 -16.66
CA GLU A 93 0.42 4.90 -17.16
C GLU A 93 0.41 4.68 -18.68
N GLU A 94 -0.49 3.85 -19.20
CA GLU A 94 -0.62 3.58 -20.64
C GLU A 94 -0.94 4.84 -21.45
N ARG A 95 -1.82 5.71 -20.94
CA ARG A 95 -2.11 7.00 -21.59
C ARG A 95 -0.89 7.90 -21.61
N LYS A 96 -0.09 7.92 -20.52
CA LYS A 96 1.10 8.76 -20.47
C LYS A 96 2.21 8.25 -21.38
N ILE A 97 2.41 6.93 -21.43
CA ILE A 97 3.38 6.31 -22.36
C ILE A 97 3.00 6.66 -23.81
N ARG A 98 1.71 6.49 -24.19
CA ARG A 98 1.24 6.90 -25.54
C ARG A 98 1.49 8.38 -25.82
N GLN A 99 1.21 9.27 -24.87
CA GLN A 99 1.48 10.70 -25.04
C GLN A 99 2.97 11.03 -25.27
N PHE A 100 3.89 10.29 -24.65
CA PHE A 100 5.32 10.50 -24.87
C PHE A 100 5.77 9.94 -26.22
N MET A 101 5.26 8.78 -26.63
CA MET A 101 5.54 8.21 -27.95
C MET A 101 5.04 9.13 -29.08
N ASP A 102 3.81 9.64 -28.98
CA ASP A 102 3.24 10.57 -29.98
C ASP A 102 4.02 11.90 -30.03
N GLN A 103 4.66 12.34 -28.94
CA GLN A 103 5.49 13.56 -28.90
C GLN A 103 6.90 13.38 -29.45
N GLU A 104 7.38 12.14 -29.58
CA GLU A 104 8.69 11.83 -30.20
C GLU A 104 8.55 11.47 -31.70
N GLU A 105 7.33 11.22 -32.17
CA GLU A 105 7.02 10.95 -33.58
C GLU A 105 6.74 12.23 -34.41
N ASP A 106 6.65 13.40 -33.76
CA ASP A 106 6.60 14.75 -34.37
C ASP A 106 7.95 15.50 -34.24
#